data_AF-A0A0B1R9E4-F1
#
_entry.id   AF-A0A0B1R9E4-F1
#
_cell.length_a   1.000
_cell.length_b   1.000
_cell.length_c   1.000
_cell.angle_alpha   90.00
_cell.angle_beta   90.00
_cell.angle_gamma   90.00
#
_symmetry.space_group_name_H-M   'P 1'
#
loop_
_entity.id
_entity.type
_entity.pdbx_description
1 polymer ?
#
loop_
_entity_poly.entity_id
_entity_poly.type
_entity_poly.pdbx_seq_one_letter_code
_entity_poly.pdbx_strand_id
1 'polypeptide(L)' 'MDNGGQKIPVEIHQLIGNVAKELIRSGRSLTLDELTRALHRLSETAKDTAVRERSREIIALLLKRMH' A
#
# COMPACT_ATOMS: atom_id res chain seq x y z
N MET A 1 -20.52 -5.09 -21.78
CA MET A 1 -20.53 -4.61 -20.39
C MET A 1 -19.08 -4.46 -19.99
N ASP A 2 -18.54 -3.25 -20.10
CA ASP A 2 -17.18 -2.96 -19.64
C ASP A 2 -17.16 -3.14 -18.12
N ASN A 3 -16.48 -4.18 -17.66
CA ASN A 3 -16.11 -4.26 -16.25
C ASN A 3 -15.20 -3.07 -16.00
N GLY A 4 -15.74 -2.04 -15.35
CA GLY A 4 -15.05 -0.84 -14.90
C GLY A 4 -13.99 -1.17 -13.86
N GLY A 5 -12.98 -1.92 -14.28
CA GLY A 5 -11.76 -2.15 -13.54
C GLY A 5 -11.09 -0.80 -13.41
N GLN A 6 -11.36 -0.11 -12.30
CA GLN A 6 -10.57 1.02 -11.87
C GLN A 6 -9.12 0.58 -11.95
N LYS A 7 -8.42 1.05 -12.98
CA LYS A 7 -6.99 0.80 -13.14
C LYS A 7 -6.35 1.46 -11.92
N ILE A 8 -5.91 0.64 -10.97
CA ILE A 8 -5.15 1.11 -9.82
C ILE A 8 -3.99 1.93 -10.38
N PRO A 9 -3.86 3.22 -10.01
CA PRO A 9 -2.81 4.09 -10.53
C PRO A 9 -1.43 3.43 -10.45
N VAL A 10 -0.58 3.66 -11.46
CA VAL A 10 0.79 3.10 -11.50
C VAL A 10 1.58 3.48 -10.25
N GLU A 11 1.36 4.69 -9.73
CA GLU A 11 2.00 5.22 -8.53
C GLU A 11 1.66 4.41 -7.27
N ILE A 12 0.45 3.84 -7.20
CA ILE A 12 0.05 2.96 -6.10
C ILE A 12 0.81 1.63 -6.17
N HIS A 13 0.93 1.04 -7.36
CA HIS A 13 1.71 -0.19 -7.55
C HIS A 13 3.18 0.01 -7.19
N GLN A 14 3.76 1.15 -7.56
CA GLN A 14 5.14 1.51 -7.21
C GLN A 14 5.32 1.65 -5.70
N LEU A 15 4.38 2.31 -5.01
CA LEU A 15 4.43 2.49 -3.57
C LEU A 15 4.36 1.15 -2.82
N ILE A 16 3.42 0.27 -3.20
CA ILE A 16 3.32 -1.09 -2.65
C ILE A 16 4.61 -1.87 -2.89
N GLY A 17 5.13 -1.83 -4.12
CA GLY A 17 6.38 -2.50 -4.48
C GLY A 17 7.57 -2.02 -3.66
N ASN A 18 7.68 -0.72 -3.40
CA ASN A 18 8.74 -0.15 -2.58
C ASN A 18 8.64 -0.59 -1.11
N VAL A 19 7.44 -0.57 -0.52
CA VAL A 19 7.23 -1.05 0.85
C VAL A 19 7.52 -2.55 0.97
N ALA A 20 7.09 -3.35 -0.01
CA ALA A 20 7.37 -4.78 -0.05
C ALA A 20 8.87 -5.08 -0.15
N LYS A 21 9.61 -4.36 -1.01
CA LYS A 21 11.07 -4.49 -1.12
C LYS A 21 11.77 -4.22 0.21
N GLU A 22 11.35 -3.18 0.92
CA GLU A 22 11.94 -2.83 2.22
C GLU A 22 11.64 -3.88 3.29
N LEU A 23 10.43 -4.44 3.31
CA LEU A 23 10.09 -5.55 4.22
C LEU A 23 10.98 -6.77 3.97
N ILE A 24 11.14 -7.18 2.71
CA ILE A 24 12.01 -8.30 2.32
C ILE A 24 13.47 -8.01 2.72
N ARG A 25 13.97 -6.80 2.44
CA ARG A 25 15.34 -6.38 2.79
C ARG A 25 15.59 -6.41 4.30
N SER A 26 14.56 -6.12 5.10
CA SER A 26 14.63 -6.18 6.57
C SER A 26 14.52 -7.60 7.15
N GLY A 27 14.43 -8.63 6.30
CA GLY A 27 14.25 -10.03 6.71
C GLY A 27 12.86 -10.33 7.29
N ARG A 28 11.89 -9.42 7.08
CA ARG A 28 10.51 -9.62 7.53
C ARG A 28 9.74 -10.44 6.52
N SER A 29 8.81 -11.25 7.02
CA SER A 29 7.84 -11.96 6.18
C SER A 29 6.97 -10.97 5.43
N LEU A 30 6.84 -11.15 4.11
CA LEU A 30 5.92 -10.37 3.29
C LEU A 30 4.48 -10.89 3.46
N THR A 31 3.87 -10.58 4.60
CA THR A 31 2.44 -10.85 4.84
C THR A 31 1.62 -9.60 4.55
N LEU A 32 0.33 -9.81 4.26
CA LEU A 32 -0.62 -8.72 4.05
C LEU A 32 -0.72 -7.80 5.29
N ASP A 33 -0.62 -8.39 6.47
CA ASP A 33 -0.66 -7.70 7.76
C ASP A 33 0.60 -6.83 7.97
N GLU A 34 1.80 -7.34 7.67
CA GLU A 34 3.03 -6.53 7.73
C GLU A 34 3.04 -5.41 6.69
N LEU A 35 2.55 -5.67 5.47
CA LEU A 35 2.40 -4.66 4.44
C LEU A 35 1.43 -3.56 4.87
N THR A 36 0.28 -3.93 5.45
CA THR A 36 -0.72 -2.97 5.95
C THR A 36 -0.16 -2.13 7.09
N ARG A 37 0.55 -2.75 8.05
CA ARG A 37 1.24 -2.02 9.14
C ARG A 37 2.31 -1.07 8.62
N ALA A 38 3.08 -1.47 7.61
CA ALA A 38 4.11 -0.63 7.03
C ALA A 38 3.52 0.58 6.29
N LEU A 39 2.46 0.36 5.50
CA LEU A 39 1.72 1.44 4.84
C LEU A 39 1.07 2.38 5.86
N HIS A 40 0.53 1.86 6.96
CA HIS A 40 -0.04 2.69 8.03
C HIS A 40 1.03 3.56 8.70
N ARG A 41 2.21 3.00 9.00
CA ARG A 41 3.33 3.82 9.51
C ARG A 41 3.75 4.89 8.51
N LEU A 42 3.77 4.56 7.22
CA LEU A 42 4.12 5.50 6.17
C LEU A 42 3.07 6.61 6.03
N SER A 43 1.78 6.28 6.19
CA SER A 43 0.71 7.28 6.15
C SER A 43 0.76 8.30 7.28
N GLU A 44 1.40 7.95 8.40
CA GLU A 44 1.49 8.82 9.57
C GLU A 44 2.81 9.60 9.63
N THR A 45 3.89 9.05 9.06
CA THR A 45 5.24 9.61 9.22
C THR A 45 5.82 10.25 7.95
N ALA A 46 5.26 9.98 6.76
CA ALA A 46 5.77 10.56 5.53
C ALA A 46 5.60 12.09 5.52
N LYS A 47 6.68 12.81 5.18
CA LYS A 47 6.65 14.27 5.03
C LYS A 47 5.80 14.71 3.84
N ASP A 48 5.83 13.92 2.77
CA ASP A 48 5.05 14.15 1.56
C ASP A 48 3.57 13.78 1.79
N THR A 49 2.68 14.75 1.61
CA THR A 49 1.23 14.59 1.74
C THR A 49 0.67 13.56 0.75
N ALA A 50 1.15 13.53 -0.49
CA ALA A 50 0.67 12.60 -1.51
C ALA A 50 1.02 11.15 -1.12
N VAL A 51 2.18 10.92 -0.52
CA VAL A 51 2.57 9.61 0.01
C VAL A 51 1.66 9.21 1.16
N ARG A 52 1.30 10.14 2.05
CA ARG A 52 0.36 9.85 3.15
C ARG A 52 -1.02 9.45 2.65
N GLU A 53 -1.57 10.22 1.72
CA GLU A 53 -2.90 9.98 1.14
C GLU A 53 -2.95 8.66 0.36
N ARG A 54 -1.99 8.42 -0.53
CA ARG A 54 -1.89 7.17 -1.30
C ARG A 54 -1.74 5.95 -0.39
N SER A 55 -0.97 6.07 0.69
CA SER A 55 -0.83 4.99 1.68
C SER A 55 -2.18 4.65 2.33
N ARG A 56 -3.00 5.66 2.67
CA ARG A 56 -4.35 5.47 3.23
C ARG A 56 -5.31 4.85 2.22
N GLU A 57 -5.26 5.27 0.97
CA GLU A 57 -6.06 4.67 -0.11
C GLU A 57 -5.74 3.19 -0.28
N ILE A 58 -4.45 2.83 -0.26
CA ILE A 58 -4.02 1.42 -0.36
C ILE A 58 -4.57 0.62 0.82
N ILE A 59 -4.43 1.12 2.04
CA ILE A 59 -4.95 0.44 3.24
C ILE A 59 -6.46 0.20 3.10
N ALA A 60 -7.23 1.20 2.66
CA ALA A 60 -8.66 1.07 2.45
C ALA A 60 -9.01 0.01 1.38
N LEU A 61 -8.23 -0.06 0.29
CA LEU A 61 -8.40 -1.08 -0.75
C LEU A 61 -8.06 -2.49 -0.26
N LEU A 62 -7.01 -2.63 0.55
CA LEU A 62 -6.61 -3.92 1.12
C LEU A 62 -7.67 -4.43 2.11
N LEU A 63 -8.16 -3.58 3.01
CA LEU A 63 -9.21 -3.93 3.96
C LEU A 63 -10.51 -4.36 3.26
N LYS A 64 -10.90 -3.67 2.19
CA LYS A 64 -12.08 -4.04 1.37
C LYS A 64 -11.98 -5.40 0.70
N ARG A 65 -10.76 -5.94 0.49
CA ARG A 65 -10.55 -7.27 -0.11
C ARG A 65 -10.44 -8.39 0.92
N MET A 66 -10.27 -8.04 2.20
CA MET A 66 -10.20 -9.01 3.30
C MET A 66 -11.57 -9.33 3.89
N HIS A 67 -12.55 -8.45 3.69
CA HIS A 67 -13.97 -8.66 3.96
C HIS A 67 -14.66 -9.27 2.73
#